data_AF-K1HEP0-F1
#
_entry.id   AF-K1HEP0-F1
#
_cell.length_a   1.000
_cell.length_b   1.000
_cell.length_c   1.000
_cell.angle_alpha   90.00
_cell.angle_beta   90.00
_cell.angle_gamma   90.00
#
_symmetry.space_group_name_H-M   'P 1'
#
loop_
_entity.id
_entity.type
_entity.pdbx_description
1 polymer ?
#
loop_
_entity_poly.entity_id
_entity_poly.type
_entity_poly.pdbx_seq_one_letter_code
_entity_poly.pdbx_strand_id
1 'polypeptide(L)' 'MNEKIFQELSSQENSQGIIIVYSKKNNDLNSLSNNLVILDDVADPGNLGTIIRLCDATNFKDIILTKGT' A
#
# COMPACT_ATOMS: atom_id res chain seq x y z
N MET A 1 13.92 -5.02 -21.63
CA MET A 1 12.51 -4.58 -21.83
C MET A 1 12.54 -3.40 -22.80
N ASN A 2 11.59 -3.28 -23.71
CA ASN A 2 11.51 -2.11 -24.60
C ASN A 2 11.20 -0.86 -23.76
N GLU A 3 11.96 0.23 -23.93
CA GLU A 3 11.80 1.46 -23.13
C GLU A 3 10.38 2.04 -23.23
N LYS A 4 9.77 2.00 -24.42
CA LYS A 4 8.39 2.47 -24.62
C LYS A 4 7.40 1.68 -23.77
N ILE A 5 7.52 0.35 -23.76
CA ILE A 5 6.66 -0.52 -22.94
C ILE A 5 6.89 -0.25 -21.45
N PHE A 6 8.12 0.02 -21.04
CA PHE A 6 8.42 0.34 -19.64
C PHE A 6 7.78 1.65 -19.20
N GLN A 7 7.87 2.69 -20.02
CA GLN A 7 7.23 3.98 -19.75
C GLN A 7 5.71 3.90 -19.76
N GLU A 8 5.11 3.05 -20.60
CA GLU A 8 3.66 2.80 -20.58
C GLU A 8 3.18 2.11 -19.29
N LEU A 9 4.03 1.28 -18.67
CA LEU A 9 3.70 0.57 -17.43
C LEU A 9 4.06 1.35 -16.16
N SER A 10 5.07 2.22 -16.22
CA SER A 10 5.50 3.00 -15.07
C SER A 10 4.59 4.20 -14.85
N SER A 11 4.14 4.40 -13.60
CA SER A 11 3.40 5.61 -13.21
C SER A 11 4.32 6.75 -12.74
N GLN A 12 5.64 6.58 -12.82
CA GLN A 12 6.62 7.56 -12.34
C GLN A 12 7.31 8.25 -13.53
N GLU A 13 7.30 9.58 -13.55
CA GLU A 13 8.00 10.37 -14.57
C GLU A 13 9.52 10.13 -14.54
N ASN A 14 10.11 10.02 -13.36
CA ASN A 14 11.54 9.73 -13.13
C ASN A 14 11.72 8.33 -12.54
N SER A 15 11.29 7.31 -13.27
CA SER A 15 11.35 5.91 -12.83
C SER A 15 12.78 5.40 -12.64
N GLN A 16 12.99 4.53 -11.66
CA GLN A 16 14.28 3.89 -11.38
C GLN A 16 14.62 2.72 -12.32
N GLY A 17 13.76 2.40 -13.30
CA GLY A 17 14.03 1.36 -14.30
C GLY A 17 13.72 -0.07 -13.84
N ILE A 18 13.05 -0.25 -12.71
CA ILE A 18 12.68 -1.56 -12.14
C ILE A 18 11.17 -1.61 -11.89
N ILE A 19 10.52 -2.70 -12.31
CA ILE A 19 9.12 -3.01 -11.99
C ILE A 19 9.08 -4.42 -11.39
N ILE A 20 8.35 -4.59 -10.29
CA ILE A 20 8.17 -5.88 -9.61
C ILE A 20 6.71 -6.27 -9.70
N VAL A 21 6.46 -7.49 -10.16
CA VAL A 21 5.14 -8.12 -10.11
C VAL A 21 5.13 -9.10 -8.93
N TYR A 22 4.17 -8.92 -8.02
CA TYR A 22 4.00 -9.80 -6.87
C TYR A 22 2.52 -10.17 -6.71
N SER A 23 2.27 -11.35 -6.16
CA SER A 23 0.92 -11.81 -5.88
C SER A 23 0.33 -11.02 -4.71
N LYS A 24 -0.90 -10.52 -4.88
CA LYS A 24 -1.65 -9.91 -3.79
C LYS A 24 -1.86 -10.95 -2.68
N LYS A 25 -1.52 -10.57 -1.44
CA LYS A 25 -1.79 -11.41 -0.27
C LYS A 25 -3.29 -11.40 0.04
N ASN A 26 -3.85 -12.58 0.31
CA ASN A 26 -5.17 -12.68 0.91
C ASN A 26 -5.02 -12.47 2.42
N ASN A 27 -5.61 -11.40 2.93
CA ASN A 27 -5.60 -11.10 4.36
C ASN A 27 -6.89 -11.64 4.99
N ASP A 28 -6.76 -12.37 6.10
CA ASP A 28 -7.88 -12.88 6.88
C ASP A 28 -8.01 -12.06 8.17
N LEU A 29 -9.22 -11.59 8.49
CA LEU A 29 -9.50 -10.88 9.73
C LEU A 29 -9.20 -11.73 10.97
N ASN A 30 -9.27 -13.07 10.87
CA ASN A 30 -8.93 -13.97 11.97
C ASN A 30 -7.42 -14.01 12.27
N SER A 31 -6.58 -13.48 11.38
CA SER A 31 -5.12 -13.48 11.52
C SER A 31 -4.54 -12.18 12.12
N LEU A 32 -5.42 -11.23 12.48
CA LEU A 32 -5.01 -9.94 13.02
C LEU A 32 -4.46 -10.06 14.44
N SER A 33 -3.44 -9.28 14.75
CA SER A 33 -2.93 -9.14 16.11
C SER A 33 -3.73 -8.11 16.92
N ASN A 34 -3.47 -8.05 18.23
CA ASN A 34 -4.06 -7.03 19.11
C ASN A 34 -3.49 -5.62 18.87
N ASN A 35 -2.49 -5.47 17.99
CA ASN A 35 -1.83 -4.20 17.69
C ASN A 35 -2.17 -3.73 16.27
N LEU A 36 -3.34 -3.10 16.13
CA LEU A 36 -3.90 -2.73 14.84
C LEU A 36 -4.35 -1.27 14.79
N VAL A 37 -4.37 -0.73 13.57
CA VAL A 37 -4.95 0.59 13.26
C VAL A 37 -6.14 0.39 12.33
N ILE A 38 -7.27 1.02 12.66
CA ILE A 38 -8.44 1.08 11.78
C ILE A 38 -8.49 2.47 11.16
N LEU A 39 -8.51 2.50 9.84
CA LEU A 39 -8.60 3.70 9.03
C LEU A 39 -9.99 3.70 8.38
N ASP A 40 -10.86 4.56 8.93
CA ASP A 40 -12.24 4.68 8.48
C ASP A 40 -12.39 5.80 7.44
N ASP A 41 -13.00 5.48 6.30
CA ASP A 41 -13.33 6.43 5.22
C ASP A 41 -12.15 7.33 4.76
N VAL A 42 -10.95 6.75 4.62
CA VAL A 42 -9.77 7.49 4.16
C VAL A 42 -9.90 7.81 2.67
N ALA A 43 -10.20 9.09 2.38
CA ALA A 43 -10.48 9.59 1.03
C ALA A 43 -9.26 9.66 0.09
N ASP A 44 -8.05 9.92 0.63
CA ASP A 44 -6.88 10.26 -0.19
C ASP A 44 -5.74 9.23 -0.12
N PRO A 45 -5.33 8.62 -1.25
CA PRO A 45 -4.17 7.73 -1.32
C PRO A 45 -2.86 8.37 -0.87
N GLY A 46 -2.73 9.69 -1.03
CA GLY A 46 -1.54 10.46 -0.65
C GLY A 46 -1.26 10.43 0.86
N ASN A 47 -2.32 10.44 1.68
CA ASN A 47 -2.19 10.37 3.13
C ASN A 47 -1.90 8.94 3.62
N LEU A 48 -2.43 7.93 2.92
CA LEU A 48 -2.30 6.53 3.30
C LEU A 48 -0.82 6.08 3.36
N GLY A 49 0.00 6.52 2.40
CA GLY A 49 1.43 6.18 2.39
C GLY A 49 2.18 6.69 3.63
N THR A 50 1.86 7.90 4.09
CA THR A 50 2.45 8.48 5.32
C THR A 50 1.98 7.72 6.56
N ILE A 51 0.68 7.38 6.62
CA ILE A 51 0.12 6.61 7.74
C ILE A 51 0.76 5.22 7.83
N ILE A 52 0.93 4.52 6.71
CA ILE A 52 1.59 3.21 6.68
C ILE A 52 3.02 3.30 7.22
N ARG A 53 3.79 4.31 6.80
CA ARG A 53 5.16 4.54 7.30
C ARG A 53 5.20 4.85 8.79
N LEU A 54 4.21 5.60 9.30
CA LEU A 54 4.10 5.88 10.73
C LEU A 54 3.77 4.61 11.51
N CYS A 55 2.84 3.78 11.02
CA CYS A 55 2.49 2.50 11.63
C CYS A 55 3.71 1.57 11.74
N ASP A 56 4.50 1.47 10.66
CA ASP A 56 5.75 0.72 10.65
C ASP A 56 6.76 1.27 11.67
N ALA A 57 6.99 2.60 11.67
CA ALA A 57 7.88 3.27 12.61
C ALA A 57 7.45 3.15 14.09
N THR A 58 6.16 2.93 14.35
CA THR A 58 5.58 2.76 15.69
C THR A 58 5.22 1.31 16.02
N ASN A 59 5.64 0.37 15.17
CA ASN A 59 5.50 -1.08 15.35
C ASN A 59 4.06 -1.60 15.37
N PHE A 60 3.11 -0.90 14.74
CA PHE A 60 1.79 -1.44 14.40
C PHE A 60 1.91 -2.41 13.22
N LYS A 61 1.33 -3.60 13.37
CA LYS A 61 1.53 -4.69 12.41
C LYS A 61 0.37 -4.88 11.45
N ASP A 62 -0.81 -4.44 11.86
CA ASP A 62 -2.05 -4.66 11.13
C ASP A 62 -2.77 -3.34 10.88
N ILE A 63 -3.25 -3.14 9.65
CA ILE A 63 -4.03 -1.98 9.24
C ILE A 63 -5.31 -2.48 8.57
N ILE A 64 -6.46 -2.03 9.06
CA ILE A 64 -7.76 -2.25 8.44
C ILE A 64 -8.18 -0.95 7.75
N LEU A 65 -8.49 -1.04 6.46
CA LEU A 65 -9.12 0.02 5.70
C LEU A 65 -10.60 -0.32 5.53
N THR A 66 -11.49 0.53 6.03
CA THR A 66 -12.92 0.36 5.74
C THR A 66 -13.21 0.82 4.31
N LYS A 67 -14.27 0.26 3.72
CA LYS A 67 -14.75 0.76 2.45
C LYS A 67 -15.51 2.05 2.73
N GLY A 68 -15.03 3.16 2.19
CA GLY A 68 -15.79 4.41 2.15
C GLY A 68 -17.10 4.25 1.39
N THR A 69 -17.99 5.24 1.51
CA THR A 69 -19.32 5.19 0.89
C THR A 69 -19.27 5.26 -0.63
#